data_AF-A0A6A7AHJ7-F1
#
_entry.id   AF-A0A6A7AHJ7-F1
#
_cell.length_a   1.000
_cell.length_b   1.000
_cell.length_c   1.000
_cell.angle_alpha   90.00
_cell.angle_beta   90.00
_cell.angle_gamma   90.00
#
_symmetry.space_group_name_H-M   'P 1'
#
loop_
_entity.id
_entity.type
_entity.pdbx_description
1 polymer ?
#
loop_
_entity_poly.entity_id
_entity_poly.type
_entity_poly.pdbx_seq_one_letter_code
_entity_poly.pdbx_strand_id
1 'polypeptide(L)'
;MRFLNLLISAVTATLALASPLALVDVTAGIAGSVVTDKGVTYEMKSDLDNWIKWFDDRVDNGNYPRPVTYQVNAGHHCIFYTEASRGVGWPIGEFAGPTSGAFDKWVAFYKCWPVTVTPRA
;
A
#
# COMPACT_ATOMS: atom_id res chain seq x y z
N MET A 1 -5.28 -34.19 70.32
CA MET A 1 -4.01 -33.56 69.87
C MET A 1 -4.28 -32.80 68.57
N ARG A 2 -3.31 -32.05 68.02
CA ARG A 2 -3.52 -31.09 66.91
C ARG A 2 -3.13 -31.67 65.54
N PHE A 3 -3.59 -30.97 64.48
CA PHE A 3 -3.12 -31.00 63.09
C PHE A 3 -3.58 -32.20 62.23
N LEU A 4 -3.71 -32.11 60.90
CA LEU A 4 -3.43 -30.97 59.98
C LEU A 4 -4.50 -30.88 58.87
N ASN A 5 -4.84 -29.67 58.40
CA ASN A 5 -5.68 -29.48 57.22
C ASN A 5 -4.86 -29.67 55.93
N LEU A 6 -5.39 -30.37 54.93
CA LEU A 6 -4.90 -30.29 53.54
C LEU A 6 -5.75 -29.32 52.72
N LEU A 7 -5.17 -28.18 52.37
CA LEU A 7 -5.63 -27.31 51.29
C LEU A 7 -4.75 -27.58 50.07
N ILE A 8 -5.24 -28.37 49.11
CA ILE A 8 -4.56 -28.55 47.82
C ILE A 8 -5.03 -27.42 46.90
N SER A 9 -4.10 -26.53 46.54
CA SER A 9 -4.40 -25.33 45.76
C SER A 9 -4.68 -25.68 44.29
N ALA A 10 -5.79 -25.16 43.74
CA ALA A 10 -6.14 -25.34 42.35
C ALA A 10 -5.38 -24.33 41.48
N VAL A 11 -4.30 -24.78 40.81
CA VAL A 11 -3.57 -23.97 39.84
C VAL A 11 -4.36 -23.93 38.52
N THR A 12 -5.25 -22.94 38.39
CA THR A 12 -5.89 -22.61 37.11
C THR A 12 -4.86 -22.01 36.16
N ALA A 13 -4.31 -22.82 35.29
CA ALA A 13 -3.42 -22.36 34.21
C ALA A 13 -4.22 -21.51 33.21
N THR A 14 -4.13 -20.18 33.32
CA THR A 14 -4.68 -19.26 32.34
C THR A 14 -3.92 -19.41 31.01
N LEU A 15 -4.54 -20.09 30.05
CA LEU A 15 -4.09 -20.12 28.66
C LEU A 15 -4.16 -18.70 28.09
N ALA A 16 -3.06 -17.97 28.19
CA ALA A 16 -2.85 -16.76 27.44
C ALA A 16 -2.79 -17.13 25.95
N LEU A 17 -3.91 -16.92 25.24
CA LEU A 17 -3.95 -16.93 23.78
C LEU A 17 -3.13 -15.73 23.29
N ALA A 18 -1.82 -15.94 23.17
CA ALA A 18 -0.93 -15.07 22.44
C ALA A 18 -1.32 -15.15 20.96
N SER A 19 -2.27 -14.30 20.56
CA SER A 19 -2.66 -14.13 19.16
C SER A 19 -1.40 -13.95 18.33
N PRO A 20 -1.14 -14.81 17.32
CA PRO A 20 0.04 -14.63 16.49
C PRO A 20 -0.05 -13.25 15.84
N LEU A 21 1.00 -12.45 16.02
CA LEU A 21 1.15 -11.22 15.27
C LEU A 21 1.26 -11.62 13.79
N ALA A 22 0.16 -11.50 13.07
CA ALA A 22 0.10 -11.72 11.64
C ALA A 22 0.96 -10.64 10.97
N LEU A 23 2.24 -10.96 10.78
CA LEU A 23 3.15 -10.27 9.88
C LEU A 23 2.54 -10.38 8.48
N VAL A 24 1.75 -9.37 8.12
CA VAL A 24 1.26 -9.18 6.75
C VAL A 24 2.50 -9.00 5.89
N ASP A 25 2.78 -10.01 5.06
CA ASP A 25 4.04 -10.11 4.35
C ASP A 25 4.20 -8.93 3.39
N VAL A 26 5.24 -8.13 3.63
CA VAL A 26 5.45 -6.82 3.01
C VAL A 26 5.99 -7.06 1.61
N THR A 27 5.08 -7.40 0.71
CA THR A 27 5.39 -7.94 -0.62
C THR A 27 5.39 -6.84 -1.68
N ALA A 28 6.47 -6.78 -2.46
CA ALA A 28 6.48 -6.05 -3.72
C ALA A 28 5.45 -6.68 -4.68
N GLY A 29 4.70 -5.86 -5.42
CA GLY A 29 3.48 -6.32 -6.10
C GLY A 29 2.74 -5.22 -6.85
N ILE A 30 1.44 -5.40 -7.09
CA ILE A 30 0.61 -4.39 -7.78
C ILE A 30 -0.04 -3.46 -6.75
N ALA A 31 0.50 -2.24 -6.65
CA ALA A 31 -0.01 -1.20 -5.76
C ALA A 31 -1.38 -0.65 -6.18
N GLY A 32 -1.80 -0.91 -7.41
CA GLY A 32 -3.03 -0.39 -7.98
C GLY A 32 -2.93 -0.20 -9.49
N SER A 33 -3.74 0.69 -10.04
CA SER A 33 -3.72 1.03 -11.46
C SER A 33 -4.05 2.50 -11.72
N VAL A 34 -3.72 2.96 -12.92
CA VAL A 34 -4.25 4.19 -13.52
C VAL A 34 -4.96 3.88 -14.83
N VAL A 35 -5.88 4.72 -15.25
CA VAL A 35 -6.53 4.65 -16.57
C VAL A 35 -6.25 5.95 -17.34
N THR A 36 -5.94 5.86 -18.63
CA THR A 36 -5.66 7.03 -19.48
C THR A 36 -6.90 7.70 -20.04
N ASP A 37 -6.74 8.89 -20.63
CA ASP A 37 -7.80 9.58 -21.37
C ASP A 37 -8.29 8.80 -22.62
N LYS A 38 -7.53 7.79 -23.07
CA LYS A 38 -7.95 6.83 -24.12
C LYS A 38 -8.54 5.53 -23.56
N GLY A 39 -8.67 5.41 -22.23
CA GLY A 39 -9.22 4.22 -21.56
C GLY A 39 -8.24 3.07 -21.37
N VAL A 40 -6.93 3.26 -21.57
CA VAL A 40 -5.93 2.20 -21.37
C VAL A 40 -5.56 2.12 -19.89
N THR A 41 -5.62 0.92 -19.32
CA THR A 41 -5.29 0.66 -17.91
C THR A 41 -3.81 0.24 -17.75
N TYR A 42 -3.10 0.88 -16.82
CA TYR A 42 -1.72 0.54 -16.47
C TYR A 42 -1.57 0.24 -14.98
N GLU A 43 -0.92 -0.88 -14.66
CA GLU A 43 -0.67 -1.30 -13.28
C GLU A 43 0.51 -0.54 -12.68
N MET A 44 0.33 -0.04 -11.47
CA MET A 44 1.39 0.57 -10.67
C MET A 44 2.13 -0.52 -9.88
N LYS A 45 3.45 -0.63 -10.07
CA LYS A 45 4.28 -1.59 -9.34
C LYS A 45 4.75 -1.00 -8.01
N SER A 46 4.49 -1.72 -6.93
CA SER A 46 5.01 -1.50 -5.58
C SER A 46 6.40 -2.12 -5.44
N ASP A 47 7.39 -1.34 -5.00
CA ASP A 47 8.74 -1.85 -4.68
C ASP A 47 9.09 -1.52 -3.22
N LEU A 48 9.93 -2.34 -2.59
CA LEU A 48 10.44 -2.09 -1.22
C LEU A 48 11.42 -0.92 -1.16
N ASP A 49 12.16 -0.68 -2.24
CA ASP A 49 13.15 0.39 -2.33
C ASP A 49 12.50 1.78 -2.63
N ASN A 50 11.18 1.82 -2.81
CA ASN A 50 10.37 3.04 -2.90
C ASN A 50 10.81 4.03 -3.99
N TRP A 51 11.19 3.54 -5.19
CA TRP A 51 11.64 4.38 -6.31
C TRP A 51 10.50 5.14 -6.99
N ILE A 52 10.83 6.27 -7.60
CA ILE A 52 9.93 7.01 -8.51
C ILE A 52 10.06 6.41 -9.91
N LYS A 53 8.93 6.17 -10.56
CA LYS A 53 8.79 5.47 -11.85
C LYS A 53 8.00 6.32 -12.83
N TRP A 54 8.38 6.28 -14.10
CA TRP A 54 7.56 6.78 -15.20
C TRP A 54 6.40 5.83 -15.52
N PHE A 55 5.51 6.25 -16.42
CA PHE A 55 4.60 5.35 -17.14
C PHE A 55 5.12 4.98 -18.55
N ASP A 56 6.31 5.47 -18.94
CA ASP A 56 6.85 5.40 -20.31
C ASP A 56 7.25 3.99 -20.80
N ASP A 57 7.35 3.00 -19.92
CA ASP A 57 7.50 1.60 -20.33
C ASP A 57 6.21 1.04 -21.00
N ARG A 58 5.12 1.81 -21.01
CA ARG A 58 3.84 1.48 -21.64
C ARG A 58 3.45 2.58 -22.63
N VAL A 59 3.40 2.29 -23.93
CA VAL A 59 2.94 3.26 -24.95
C VAL A 59 1.40 3.25 -25.04
N ASP A 60 0.76 4.41 -25.00
CA ASP A 60 -0.67 4.57 -25.25
C ASP A 60 -0.91 4.98 -26.71
N ASN A 61 -1.12 3.99 -27.58
CA ASN A 61 -1.43 4.17 -29.00
C ASN A 61 -0.54 5.24 -29.67
N GLY A 62 0.78 4.99 -29.69
CA GLY A 62 1.80 5.88 -30.25
C GLY A 62 2.14 7.14 -29.45
N ASN A 63 1.61 7.32 -28.23
CA ASN A 63 1.84 8.48 -27.39
C ASN A 63 2.27 8.08 -25.97
N TYR A 64 2.84 9.03 -25.21
CA TYR A 64 3.01 8.88 -23.76
C TYR A 64 1.64 8.72 -23.07
N PRO A 65 1.51 7.87 -22.04
CA PRO A 65 0.32 7.77 -21.22
C PRO A 65 -0.13 9.11 -20.64
N ARG A 66 -1.44 9.34 -20.64
CA ARG A 66 -2.08 10.44 -19.89
C ARG A 66 -3.03 9.88 -18.83
N PRO A 67 -2.55 9.52 -17.63
CA PRO A 67 -3.40 9.13 -16.53
C PRO A 67 -4.48 10.19 -16.25
N VAL A 68 -5.74 9.78 -16.16
CA VAL A 68 -6.87 10.65 -15.76
C VAL A 68 -7.59 10.14 -14.52
N THR A 69 -7.52 8.84 -14.23
CA THR A 69 -8.00 8.26 -12.97
C THR A 69 -6.99 7.28 -12.38
N TYR A 70 -7.13 7.03 -11.07
CA TYR A 70 -6.30 6.09 -10.31
C TYR A 70 -7.14 5.22 -9.37
N GLN A 71 -6.58 4.06 -9.04
CA GLN A 71 -6.95 3.21 -7.91
C GLN A 71 -5.65 2.82 -7.19
N VAL A 72 -5.59 3.01 -5.87
CA VAL A 72 -4.56 2.43 -5.00
C VAL A 72 -5.20 1.28 -4.21
N ASN A 73 -4.57 0.12 -4.21
CA ASN A 73 -5.02 -1.09 -3.54
C ASN A 73 -4.82 -0.99 -2.01
N ALA A 74 -5.55 -1.80 -1.24
CA ALA A 74 -5.33 -1.90 0.20
C ALA A 74 -3.88 -2.30 0.54
N GLY A 75 -3.39 -1.84 1.69
CA GLY A 75 -2.02 -2.14 2.14
C GLY A 75 -0.93 -1.43 1.34
N HIS A 76 -1.27 -0.40 0.55
CA HIS A 76 -0.33 0.36 -0.27
C HIS A 76 -0.51 1.87 -0.08
N HIS A 77 0.58 2.62 -0.18
CA HIS A 77 0.58 4.06 -0.37
C HIS A 77 1.20 4.39 -1.72
N CYS A 78 0.69 5.43 -2.40
CA CYS A 78 1.26 5.95 -3.63
C CYS A 78 1.37 7.49 -3.58
N ILE A 79 2.47 8.04 -4.11
CA ILE A 79 2.60 9.45 -4.48
C ILE A 79 2.60 9.56 -6.00
N PHE A 80 1.84 10.50 -6.53
CA PHE A 80 1.84 10.87 -7.94
C PHE A 80 2.57 12.21 -8.13
N TYR A 81 3.28 12.38 -9.24
CA TYR A 81 4.06 13.59 -9.53
C TYR A 81 3.72 14.16 -10.91
N THR A 82 3.75 15.49 -11.00
CA THR A 82 3.75 16.18 -12.29
C THR A 82 5.07 15.93 -13.01
N GLU A 83 5.13 16.33 -14.28
CA GLU A 83 6.38 16.53 -14.99
C GLU A 83 7.03 17.87 -14.62
N ALA A 84 8.33 18.00 -14.87
CA ALA A 84 9.09 19.23 -14.90
C ALA A 84 10.14 19.17 -16.02
N SER A 85 10.68 20.32 -16.44
CA SER A 85 11.55 20.46 -17.63
C SER A 85 12.86 19.64 -17.63
N ARG A 86 13.16 18.91 -16.55
CA ARG A 86 14.30 17.98 -16.39
C ARG A 86 13.93 16.71 -15.61
N GLY A 87 12.69 16.24 -15.70
CA GLY A 87 12.24 14.98 -15.10
C GLY A 87 11.07 15.13 -14.13
N VAL A 88 11.20 14.56 -12.92
CA VAL A 88 10.13 14.55 -11.91
C VAL A 88 9.82 15.96 -11.41
N GLY A 89 8.54 16.34 -11.45
CA GLY A 89 8.03 17.60 -10.91
C GLY A 89 7.50 17.49 -9.49
N TRP A 90 6.51 18.32 -9.16
CA TRP A 90 5.96 18.39 -7.80
C TRP A 90 5.05 17.20 -7.49
N PRO A 91 5.02 16.72 -6.24
CA PRO A 91 4.02 15.74 -5.82
C PRO A 91 2.62 16.37 -5.86
N ILE A 92 1.67 15.61 -6.41
CA ILE A 92 0.25 15.99 -6.52
C ILE A 92 -0.47 15.69 -5.19
N GLY A 93 -0.05 14.61 -4.51
CA GLY A 93 -0.54 14.19 -3.20
C GLY A 93 0.00 12.80 -2.83
N GLU A 94 -0.21 12.39 -1.59
CA GLU A 94 -0.01 11.01 -1.13
C GLU A 94 -1.37 10.34 -0.91
N PHE A 95 -1.52 9.11 -1.39
CA PHE A 95 -2.77 8.39 -1.50
C PHE A 95 -2.64 7.02 -0.83
N ALA A 96 -3.19 6.90 0.38
CA ALA A 96 -3.27 5.65 1.13
C ALA A 96 -4.45 4.80 0.63
N GLY A 97 -4.18 3.56 0.23
CA GLY A 97 -5.19 2.63 -0.27
C GLY A 97 -5.89 1.82 0.84
N PRO A 98 -7.13 1.35 0.61
CA PRO A 98 -7.85 1.39 -0.66
C PRO A 98 -8.48 2.76 -0.94
N THR A 99 -8.16 3.34 -2.11
CA THR A 99 -8.70 4.63 -2.55
C THR A 99 -8.69 4.74 -4.08
N SER A 100 -9.55 5.58 -4.64
CA SER A 100 -9.60 5.88 -6.07
C SER A 100 -10.06 7.31 -6.33
N GLY A 101 -9.78 7.83 -7.52
CA GLY A 101 -10.15 9.20 -7.88
C GLY A 101 -9.74 9.58 -9.29
N ALA A 102 -9.91 10.87 -9.60
CA ALA A 102 -9.48 11.49 -10.84
C ALA A 102 -8.31 12.45 -10.61
N PHE A 103 -7.50 12.69 -11.62
CA PHE A 103 -6.43 13.68 -11.60
C PHE A 103 -6.91 15.02 -12.16
N ASP A 104 -6.62 16.10 -11.44
CA ASP A 104 -6.84 17.49 -11.86
C ASP A 104 -5.65 18.06 -12.69
N LYS A 105 -4.54 17.31 -12.74
CA LYS A 105 -3.23 17.73 -13.28
C LYS A 105 -2.63 16.64 -14.16
N TRP A 106 -1.67 17.03 -15.00
CA TRP A 106 -0.81 16.10 -15.73
C TRP A 106 0.03 15.26 -14.76
N VAL A 107 0.03 13.95 -14.94
CA VAL A 107 0.79 12.99 -14.13
C VAL A 107 1.74 12.22 -15.04
N ALA A 108 3.04 12.33 -14.77
CA ALA A 108 4.08 11.65 -15.55
C ALA A 108 4.79 10.54 -14.75
N PHE A 109 4.76 10.61 -13.42
CA PHE A 109 5.46 9.68 -12.55
C PHE A 109 4.62 9.25 -11.35
N TYR A 110 4.91 8.07 -10.82
CA TYR A 110 4.37 7.54 -9.58
C TYR A 110 5.47 6.92 -8.71
N LYS A 111 5.21 6.82 -7.41
CA LYS A 111 6.02 6.06 -6.44
C LYS A 111 5.04 5.36 -5.53
N CYS A 112 5.07 4.03 -5.50
CA CYS A 112 4.20 3.24 -4.63
C CYS A 112 5.01 2.27 -3.77
N TRP A 113 4.55 2.06 -2.55
CA TRP A 113 5.17 1.17 -1.57
C TRP A 113 4.12 0.43 -0.74
N PRO A 114 4.44 -0.77 -0.22
CA PRO A 114 3.56 -1.48 0.69
C PRO A 114 3.62 -0.83 2.09
N VAL A 115 2.50 -0.85 2.81
CA VAL A 115 2.42 -0.40 4.21
C VAL A 115 1.87 -1.49 5.10
N THR A 116 2.49 -1.67 6.27
CA THR A 116 2.03 -2.62 7.28
C THR A 116 0.68 -2.18 7.83
N VAL A 117 -0.40 -2.82 7.39
CA VAL A 117 -1.74 -2.66 7.94
C VAL A 117 -1.81 -3.30 9.32
N THR A 118 -1.37 -2.57 10.35
CA THR A 118 -1.54 -2.95 11.75
C THR A 118 -3.03 -3.11 12.05
N PRO A 119 -3.54 -4.31 12.36
CA PRO A 119 -4.93 -4.48 12.75
C PRO A 119 -5.17 -3.73 14.07
N ARG A 120 -6.27 -2.97 14.15
CA ARG A 120 -6.73 -2.44 15.44
C ARG A 120 -7.25 -3.61 16.28
N ALA A 121 -6.74 -3.71 17.50
CA ALA A 121 -7.31 -4.52 18.58
C ALA A 121 -8.56 -3.86 19.19
#